data_AF-A0A1A0M8P8-F1
#
_entry.id   AF-A0A1A0M8P8-F1
#
_cell.length_a   1.000
_cell.length_b   1.000
_cell.length_c   1.000
_cell.angle_alpha   90.00
_cell.angle_beta   90.00
_cell.angle_gamma   90.00
#
_symmetry.space_group_name_H-M   'P 1'
#
loop_
_entity.id
_entity.type
_entity.pdbx_description
1 polymer ?
#
loop_
_entity_poly.entity_id
_entity_poly.type
_entity_poly.pdbx_seq_one_letter_code
_entity_poly.pdbx_strand_id
1 'polypeptide(L)'
;MKFTGNTVKTSAKTALAAAGIAAVGFFTAAPASANPIIQGLGTSETLVDGPLVTAYTVNDLEPTNVMVPGYTPTGHLWQADVTVRANSGTVTPVVSNFNARTNDNQTYRVISTSPTPNGLSPAPIAQGAQASGKVYFDVTGSPPTSVVYNDGVQDVLVWTSNATPNSAPGQVPNGTPPGASPSPAPNAAPTQS
;
A
#
# COMPACT_ATOMS: atom_id res chain seq x y z
N MET A 1 -33.55 -12.16 50.82
CA MET A 1 -34.09 -12.98 49.71
C MET A 1 -34.36 -12.05 48.54
N LYS A 2 -33.66 -12.21 47.40
CA LYS A 2 -34.00 -11.65 46.08
C LYS A 2 -33.04 -12.27 45.05
N PHE A 3 -33.49 -13.34 44.40
CA PHE A 3 -32.91 -13.87 43.16
C PHE A 3 -33.84 -13.44 42.01
N THR A 4 -33.38 -12.50 41.20
CA THR A 4 -33.85 -12.24 39.83
C THR A 4 -33.10 -13.24 38.96
N GLY A 5 -33.65 -14.10 38.09
CA GLY A 5 -34.92 -14.08 37.37
C GLY A 5 -34.61 -14.30 35.90
N ASN A 6 -34.19 -15.52 35.50
CA ASN A 6 -34.02 -15.90 34.09
C ASN A 6 -35.40 -16.07 33.44
N THR A 7 -35.62 -15.48 32.27
CA THR A 7 -36.77 -15.84 31.42
C THR A 7 -36.31 -16.00 29.99
N VAL A 8 -36.09 -17.26 29.62
CA VAL A 8 -36.05 -17.75 28.24
C VAL A 8 -37.47 -17.61 27.68
N LYS A 9 -37.65 -16.89 26.57
CA LYS A 9 -38.87 -16.94 25.77
C LYS A 9 -38.57 -17.58 24.43
N THR A 10 -38.90 -18.86 24.37
CA THR A 10 -38.94 -19.70 23.17
C THR A 10 -40.11 -19.28 22.29
N SER A 11 -39.85 -19.04 21.01
CA SER A 11 -40.83 -19.27 19.95
C SER A 11 -40.12 -19.43 18.60
N ALA A 12 -39.46 -20.57 18.42
CA ALA A 12 -39.12 -21.09 17.11
C ALA A 12 -40.29 -21.96 16.63
N LYS A 13 -40.99 -21.51 15.59
CA LYS A 13 -41.83 -22.36 14.76
C LYS A 13 -41.59 -21.97 13.31
N THR A 14 -40.92 -22.83 12.57
CA THR A 14 -41.34 -23.26 11.23
C THR A 14 -40.56 -24.54 10.94
N ALA A 15 -41.29 -25.65 10.98
CA ALA A 15 -40.85 -26.92 10.44
C ALA A 15 -41.22 -26.95 8.96
N LEU A 16 -40.26 -27.26 8.09
CA LEU A 16 -40.50 -27.83 6.77
C LEU A 16 -39.41 -28.90 6.56
N ALA A 17 -39.83 -30.15 6.73
CA ALA A 17 -39.08 -31.31 6.29
C ALA A 17 -39.37 -31.52 4.79
N ALA A 18 -38.32 -31.50 3.97
CA ALA A 18 -38.31 -32.12 2.66
C ALA A 18 -36.92 -32.74 2.47
N ALA A 19 -36.87 -34.07 2.43
CA ALA A 19 -35.68 -34.83 2.13
C ALA A 19 -35.35 -34.71 0.64
N GLY A 20 -34.13 -34.31 0.32
CA GLY A 20 -33.54 -34.33 -1.01
C GLY A 20 -32.03 -34.25 -0.86
N ILE A 21 -31.30 -35.24 -1.36
CA ILE A 21 -29.84 -35.26 -1.35
C ILE A 21 -29.36 -34.11 -2.24
N ALA A 22 -28.85 -33.04 -1.64
CA ALA A 22 -28.15 -31.97 -2.33
C ALA A 22 -26.79 -31.82 -1.64
N ALA A 23 -25.72 -31.89 -2.43
CA ALA A 23 -24.34 -31.75 -1.98
C ALA A 23 -24.22 -30.58 -1.00
N VAL A 24 -23.70 -30.84 0.20
CA VAL A 24 -23.34 -29.78 1.14
C VAL A 24 -22.12 -29.09 0.53
N GLY A 25 -22.38 -28.09 -0.31
CA GLY A 25 -21.36 -27.15 -0.73
C GLY A 25 -20.82 -26.50 0.53
N PHE A 26 -19.56 -26.78 0.84
CA PHE A 26 -18.83 -25.97 1.79
C PHE A 26 -18.81 -24.55 1.21
N PHE A 27 -19.70 -23.69 1.68
CA PHE A 27 -19.50 -22.27 1.60
C PHE A 27 -18.34 -21.97 2.54
N THR A 28 -17.12 -22.05 2.04
CA THR A 28 -16.01 -21.35 2.66
C THR A 28 -16.42 -19.88 2.63
N ALA A 29 -16.70 -19.30 3.80
CA ALA A 29 -16.71 -17.85 3.91
C ALA A 29 -15.41 -17.38 3.25
N ALA A 30 -15.52 -16.59 2.18
CA ALA A 30 -14.35 -15.96 1.59
C ALA A 30 -13.62 -15.27 2.75
N PRO A 31 -12.27 -15.42 2.88
CA PRO A 31 -11.57 -14.67 3.90
C PRO A 31 -11.95 -13.20 3.70
N ALA A 32 -12.44 -12.56 4.77
CA ALA A 32 -12.73 -11.15 4.76
C ALA A 32 -11.49 -10.45 4.18
N SER A 33 -11.65 -9.79 3.03
CA SER A 33 -10.57 -9.05 2.38
C SER A 33 -9.94 -8.14 3.41
N ALA A 34 -8.69 -8.42 3.79
CA ALA A 34 -7.95 -7.50 4.61
C ALA A 34 -7.85 -6.20 3.79
N ASN A 35 -8.29 -5.08 4.37
CA ASN A 35 -8.06 -3.79 3.77
C ASN A 35 -6.55 -3.67 3.46
N PRO A 36 -6.18 -3.10 2.30
CA PRO A 36 -4.77 -2.94 1.95
C PRO A 36 -4.04 -2.22 3.08
N ILE A 37 -2.79 -2.62 3.33
CA ILE A 37 -1.92 -1.85 4.21
C ILE A 37 -1.54 -0.58 3.43
N ILE A 38 -1.79 0.58 4.03
CA ILE A 38 -1.53 1.89 3.42
C ILE A 38 -0.46 2.59 4.26
N GLN A 39 0.68 2.90 3.66
CA GLN A 39 1.80 3.58 4.30
C GLN A 39 2.35 4.71 3.43
N GLY A 40 3.23 5.52 4.03
CA GLY A 40 3.96 6.55 3.29
C GLY A 40 5.02 5.97 2.37
N LEU A 41 5.28 6.64 1.25
CA LEU A 41 6.49 6.38 0.44
C LEU A 41 7.73 6.34 1.34
N GLY A 42 8.62 5.37 1.09
CA GLY A 42 9.81 5.09 1.89
C GLY A 42 9.58 4.15 3.08
N THR A 43 8.33 3.83 3.42
CA THR A 43 8.01 2.88 4.49
C THR A 43 8.09 1.45 3.99
N SER A 44 8.68 0.54 4.79
CA SER A 44 8.70 -0.88 4.46
C SER A 44 7.37 -1.54 4.86
N GLU A 45 6.74 -2.22 3.91
CA GLU A 45 5.52 -3.00 4.12
C GLU A 45 5.79 -4.48 3.89
N THR A 46 5.07 -5.35 4.61
CA THR A 46 5.29 -6.80 4.54
C THR A 46 4.11 -7.49 3.87
N LEU A 47 4.41 -8.28 2.83
CA LEU A 47 3.52 -9.24 2.22
C LEU A 47 3.79 -10.63 2.80
N VAL A 48 2.73 -11.30 3.27
CA VAL A 48 2.77 -12.69 3.72
C VAL A 48 1.99 -13.54 2.74
N ASP A 49 2.65 -14.49 2.09
CA ASP A 49 2.05 -15.45 1.16
C ASP A 49 2.45 -16.87 1.59
N GLY A 50 1.57 -17.50 2.38
CA GLY A 50 1.83 -18.80 2.98
C GLY A 50 3.13 -18.82 3.79
N PRO A 51 4.14 -19.63 3.42
CA PRO A 51 5.43 -19.67 4.10
C PRO A 51 6.38 -18.52 3.71
N LEU A 52 6.05 -17.73 2.69
CA LEU A 52 6.90 -16.65 2.19
C LEU A 52 6.56 -15.34 2.88
N VAL A 53 7.60 -14.64 3.36
CA VAL A 53 7.45 -13.30 3.94
C VAL A 53 8.37 -12.36 3.19
N THR A 54 7.78 -11.36 2.55
CA THR A 54 8.50 -10.42 1.69
C THR A 54 8.29 -9.00 2.19
N ALA A 55 9.36 -8.26 2.42
CA ALA A 55 9.28 -6.83 2.68
C ALA A 55 9.51 -6.06 1.38
N TYR A 56 8.60 -5.14 1.07
CA TYR A 56 8.68 -4.20 -0.03
C TYR A 56 8.81 -2.79 0.52
N THR A 57 9.67 -1.98 -0.08
CA THR A 57 9.75 -0.55 0.17
C THR A 57 9.67 0.16 -1.18
N VAL A 58 8.77 1.12 -1.31
CA VAL A 58 8.63 1.94 -2.51
C VAL A 58 8.86 3.40 -2.17
N ASN A 59 9.72 4.06 -2.92
CA ASN A 59 10.11 5.46 -2.74
C ASN A 59 10.19 6.18 -4.10
N ASP A 60 10.32 7.50 -4.03
CA ASP A 60 10.66 8.36 -5.17
C ASP A 60 9.72 8.16 -6.37
N LEU A 61 8.39 8.14 -6.13
CA LEU A 61 7.39 8.16 -7.19
C LEU A 61 7.40 9.54 -7.86
N GLU A 62 7.99 9.64 -9.05
CA GLU A 62 8.25 10.91 -9.71
C GLU A 62 8.23 10.82 -11.26
N PRO A 63 8.02 11.94 -11.97
CA PRO A 63 8.18 11.98 -13.43
C PRO A 63 9.63 11.67 -13.85
N THR A 64 9.80 11.04 -15.01
CA THR A 64 11.12 10.72 -15.56
C THR A 64 11.17 10.91 -17.07
N ASN A 65 12.35 11.23 -17.59
CA ASN A 65 12.63 11.32 -19.02
C ASN A 65 13.45 10.13 -19.54
N VAL A 66 13.61 9.08 -18.72
CA VAL A 66 14.32 7.86 -19.11
C VAL A 66 13.57 7.15 -20.24
N MET A 67 14.28 6.85 -21.32
CA MET A 67 13.76 6.05 -22.43
C MET A 67 13.72 4.57 -22.06
N VAL A 68 12.57 3.92 -22.17
CA VAL A 68 12.42 2.46 -22.00
C VAL A 68 12.50 1.79 -23.38
N PRO A 69 13.56 1.00 -23.68
CA PRO A 69 13.70 0.35 -24.98
C PRO A 69 12.51 -0.55 -25.32
N GLY A 70 12.00 -0.43 -26.56
CA GLY A 70 10.87 -1.22 -27.03
C GLY A 70 9.50 -0.78 -26.48
N TYR A 71 9.44 0.33 -25.74
CA TYR A 71 8.20 0.93 -25.27
C TYR A 71 8.05 2.35 -25.82
N THR A 72 6.86 2.68 -26.32
CA THR A 72 6.52 4.02 -26.78
C THR A 72 5.47 4.60 -25.84
N PRO A 73 5.84 5.57 -24.98
CA PRO A 73 4.90 6.20 -24.07
C PRO A 73 3.78 6.90 -24.82
N THR A 74 2.55 6.74 -24.32
CA THR A 74 1.37 7.48 -24.79
C THR A 74 1.12 8.73 -23.94
N GLY A 75 1.70 8.78 -22.74
CA GLY A 75 1.69 9.94 -21.86
C GLY A 75 3.10 10.29 -21.37
N HIS A 76 3.22 10.61 -20.08
CA HIS A 76 4.48 10.90 -19.43
C HIS A 76 4.97 9.71 -18.62
N LEU A 77 6.25 9.38 -18.74
CA LEU A 77 6.83 8.33 -17.92
C LEU A 77 7.01 8.80 -16.49
N TRP A 78 6.64 7.92 -15.56
CA TRP A 78 6.93 8.03 -14.15
C TRP A 78 7.74 6.82 -13.71
N GLN A 79 8.54 6.99 -12.68
CA GLN A 79 9.32 5.92 -12.06
C GLN A 79 9.04 5.85 -10.56
N ALA A 80 9.35 4.70 -9.97
CA ALA A 80 9.53 4.57 -8.53
C ALA A 80 10.69 3.63 -8.25
N ASP A 81 11.41 3.87 -7.16
CA ASP A 81 12.42 2.97 -6.63
C ASP A 81 11.75 1.91 -5.76
N VAL A 82 12.16 0.65 -5.95
CA VAL A 82 11.61 -0.50 -5.22
C VAL A 82 12.75 -1.29 -4.63
N THR A 83 12.67 -1.56 -3.33
CA THR A 83 13.53 -2.52 -2.64
C THR A 83 12.70 -3.68 -2.15
N VAL A 84 13.18 -4.89 -2.41
CA VAL A 84 12.52 -6.15 -2.05
C VAL A 84 13.47 -6.97 -1.20
N ARG A 85 13.00 -7.45 -0.05
CA ARG A 85 13.76 -8.32 0.85
C ARG A 85 12.98 -9.58 1.18
N ALA A 86 13.62 -10.73 0.98
CA ALA A 86 13.06 -12.03 1.32
C ALA A 86 13.28 -12.29 2.82
N ASN A 87 12.31 -11.94 3.67
CA ASN A 87 12.42 -12.16 5.11
C ASN A 87 12.24 -13.64 5.49
N SER A 88 11.43 -14.39 4.75
CA SER A 88 11.26 -15.84 4.90
C SER A 88 11.04 -16.51 3.55
N GLY A 89 11.70 -17.64 3.33
CA GLY A 89 11.68 -18.37 2.06
C GLY A 89 12.47 -17.69 0.93
N THR A 90 12.58 -18.39 -0.20
CA THR A 90 13.09 -17.81 -1.45
C THR A 90 11.95 -17.12 -2.17
N VAL A 91 12.09 -15.83 -2.44
CA VAL A 91 11.02 -14.99 -3.01
C VAL A 91 11.38 -14.58 -4.43
N THR A 92 10.42 -14.66 -5.35
CA THR A 92 10.56 -14.12 -6.71
C THR A 92 9.71 -12.85 -6.83
N PRO A 93 10.31 -11.67 -7.04
CA PRO A 93 9.54 -10.44 -7.18
C PRO A 93 8.62 -10.48 -8.41
N VAL A 94 7.32 -10.21 -8.20
CA VAL A 94 6.34 -10.13 -9.28
C VAL A 94 6.17 -8.68 -9.71
N VAL A 95 7.02 -8.23 -10.65
CA VAL A 95 7.05 -6.82 -11.09
C VAL A 95 5.69 -6.37 -11.63
N SER A 96 4.97 -7.23 -12.34
CA SER A 96 3.66 -6.95 -12.95
C SER A 96 2.53 -6.62 -11.96
N ASN A 97 2.75 -6.82 -10.67
CA ASN A 97 1.78 -6.53 -9.61
C ASN A 97 1.83 -5.06 -9.16
N PHE A 98 2.86 -4.31 -9.55
CA PHE A 98 2.95 -2.88 -9.28
C PHE A 98 2.05 -2.06 -10.20
N ASN A 99 1.41 -1.05 -9.63
CA ASN A 99 0.58 -0.08 -10.32
C ASN A 99 0.82 1.30 -9.73
N ALA A 100 0.73 2.36 -10.53
CA ALA A 100 0.61 3.71 -10.02
C ALA A 100 -0.87 4.12 -9.97
N ARG A 101 -1.29 4.86 -8.94
CA ARG A 101 -2.66 5.36 -8.81
C ARG A 101 -2.74 6.83 -8.46
N THR A 102 -3.75 7.49 -9.02
CA THR A 102 -4.14 8.86 -8.69
C THR A 102 -5.06 8.91 -7.48
N ASN A 103 -5.31 10.10 -6.93
CA ASN A 103 -6.28 10.30 -5.85
C ASN A 103 -7.72 9.92 -6.25
N ASP A 104 -8.05 9.99 -7.54
CA ASP A 104 -9.36 9.61 -8.08
C ASP A 104 -9.41 8.12 -8.46
N ASN A 105 -8.48 7.30 -7.97
CA ASN A 105 -8.36 5.86 -8.23
C ASN A 105 -8.09 5.48 -9.70
N GLN A 106 -7.70 6.41 -10.57
CA GLN A 106 -7.21 6.05 -11.91
C GLN A 106 -5.91 5.25 -11.77
N THR A 107 -5.82 4.12 -12.49
CA THR A 107 -4.70 3.17 -12.37
C THR A 107 -3.87 3.16 -13.65
N TYR A 108 -2.55 3.25 -13.48
CA TYR A 108 -1.56 3.06 -14.55
C TYR A 108 -0.76 1.79 -14.26
N ARG A 109 -0.78 0.85 -15.20
CA ARG A 109 -0.06 -0.43 -15.07
C ARG A 109 1.44 -0.20 -15.18
N VAL A 110 2.23 -0.99 -14.46
CA VAL A 110 3.68 -1.02 -14.65
C VAL A 110 4.05 -1.43 -16.07
N ILE A 111 5.07 -0.78 -16.62
CA ILE A 111 5.68 -1.15 -17.89
C ILE A 111 6.59 -2.35 -17.63
N SER A 112 6.19 -3.52 -18.13
CA SER A 112 6.91 -4.79 -17.96
C SER A 112 7.63 -5.24 -19.24
N THR A 113 8.27 -4.30 -19.96
CA THR A 113 9.06 -4.61 -21.15
C THR A 113 10.52 -4.90 -20.78
N SER A 114 11.13 -5.91 -21.40
CA SER A 114 12.53 -6.25 -21.17
C SER A 114 13.40 -5.86 -22.38
N PRO A 115 14.54 -5.17 -22.18
CA PRO A 115 15.08 -4.70 -20.90
C PRO A 115 14.42 -3.39 -20.43
N THR A 116 14.21 -3.27 -19.12
CA THR A 116 13.86 -1.99 -18.48
C THR A 116 15.13 -1.37 -17.89
N PRO A 117 15.43 -0.07 -18.12
CA PRO A 117 16.61 0.59 -17.55
C PRO A 117 16.60 0.50 -16.02
N ASN A 118 17.65 -0.05 -15.41
CA ASN A 118 17.74 -0.27 -13.96
C ASN A 118 16.49 -0.93 -13.36
N GLY A 119 15.79 -1.76 -14.14
CA GLY A 119 14.52 -2.36 -13.74
C GLY A 119 14.67 -3.30 -12.53
N LEU A 120 13.63 -3.37 -11.71
CA LEU A 120 13.55 -4.37 -10.65
C LEU A 120 13.68 -5.78 -11.24
N SER A 121 14.68 -6.53 -10.76
CA SER A 121 14.95 -7.88 -11.27
C SER A 121 13.83 -8.85 -10.85
N PRO A 122 13.26 -9.63 -11.78
CA PRO A 122 12.32 -10.70 -11.47
C PRO A 122 13.03 -12.02 -11.09
N ALA A 123 14.33 -12.00 -10.80
CA ALA A 123 15.08 -13.19 -10.40
C ALA A 123 14.76 -13.61 -8.95
N PRO A 124 14.83 -14.91 -8.62
CA PRO A 124 14.66 -15.38 -7.24
C PRO A 124 15.68 -14.76 -6.28
N ILE A 125 15.21 -14.33 -5.11
CA ILE A 125 15.98 -13.76 -4.00
C ILE A 125 15.97 -14.77 -2.86
N ALA A 126 17.15 -15.25 -2.47
CA ALA A 126 17.28 -16.17 -1.33
C ALA A 126 16.88 -15.49 -0.01
N GLN A 127 16.43 -16.29 0.96
CA GLN A 127 16.06 -15.78 2.28
C GLN A 127 17.21 -14.97 2.92
N GLY A 128 16.86 -13.83 3.50
CA GLY A 128 17.78 -12.86 4.10
C GLY A 128 18.39 -11.87 3.11
N ALA A 129 18.34 -12.16 1.81
CA ALA A 129 18.86 -11.28 0.76
C ALA A 129 17.82 -10.23 0.32
N GLN A 130 18.31 -9.23 -0.41
CA GLN A 130 17.49 -8.17 -0.98
C GLN A 130 17.93 -7.83 -2.40
N ALA A 131 17.01 -7.26 -3.17
CA ALA A 131 17.26 -6.67 -4.47
C ALA A 131 16.58 -5.30 -4.56
N SER A 132 17.16 -4.39 -5.34
CA SER A 132 16.59 -3.07 -5.60
C SER A 132 16.57 -2.81 -7.10
N GLY A 133 15.62 -2.01 -7.54
CA GLY A 133 15.54 -1.52 -8.92
C GLY A 133 14.33 -0.62 -9.11
N LYS A 134 14.14 -0.15 -10.35
CA LYS A 134 13.05 0.76 -10.70
C LYS A 134 11.87 0.03 -11.30
N VAL A 135 10.69 0.60 -11.11
CA VAL A 135 9.48 0.32 -11.89
C VAL A 135 9.06 1.59 -12.61
N TYR A 136 8.45 1.43 -13.78
CA TYR A 136 8.04 2.56 -14.63
C TYR A 136 6.55 2.48 -14.97
N PHE A 137 5.92 3.63 -15.12
CA PHE A 137 4.50 3.76 -15.44
C PHE A 137 4.31 4.77 -16.58
N ASP A 138 3.40 4.49 -17.50
CA ASP A 138 2.97 5.46 -18.52
C ASP A 138 1.72 6.18 -18.04
N VAL A 139 1.90 7.44 -17.65
CA VAL A 139 0.84 8.26 -17.04
C VAL A 139 0.19 9.10 -18.13
N THR A 140 -1.03 8.70 -18.50
CA THR A 140 -1.81 9.31 -19.59
C THR A 140 -2.85 10.33 -19.10
N GLY A 141 -2.94 10.58 -17.80
CA GLY A 141 -3.88 11.50 -17.17
C GLY A 141 -3.28 12.21 -15.98
N SER A 142 -4.04 12.34 -14.89
CA SER A 142 -3.58 13.01 -13.67
C SER A 142 -2.33 12.34 -13.07
N PRO A 143 -1.44 13.12 -12.43
CA PRO A 143 -0.28 12.58 -11.73
C PRO A 143 -0.66 11.53 -10.67
N PRO A 144 0.05 10.39 -10.60
CA PRO A 144 -0.17 9.43 -9.54
C PRO A 144 0.36 9.96 -8.20
N THR A 145 -0.32 9.57 -7.12
CA THR A 145 0.04 9.89 -5.72
C THR A 145 0.36 8.64 -4.91
N SER A 146 0.26 7.46 -5.51
CA SER A 146 0.54 6.20 -4.84
C SER A 146 1.07 5.13 -5.80
N VAL A 147 1.84 4.20 -5.25
CA VAL A 147 2.15 2.92 -5.85
C VAL A 147 1.40 1.83 -5.08
N VAL A 148 0.79 0.91 -5.80
CA VAL A 148 -0.02 -0.18 -5.26
C VAL A 148 0.55 -1.51 -5.73
N TYR A 149 0.74 -2.44 -4.80
CA TYR A 149 0.93 -3.84 -5.10
C TYR A 149 -0.43 -4.54 -5.08
N ASN A 150 -0.87 -5.01 -6.25
CA ASN A 150 -2.11 -5.76 -6.42
C ASN A 150 -1.77 -7.20 -6.81
N ASP A 151 -2.25 -8.17 -6.05
CA ASP A 151 -1.92 -9.59 -6.21
C ASP A 151 -2.65 -10.28 -7.38
N GLY A 152 -3.35 -9.51 -8.22
CA GLY A 152 -4.21 -9.98 -9.30
C GLY A 152 -5.68 -10.11 -8.90
N VAL A 153 -5.99 -10.03 -7.60
CA VAL A 153 -7.36 -10.08 -7.08
C VAL A 153 -7.69 -8.79 -6.33
N GLN A 154 -6.79 -8.32 -5.46
CA GLN A 154 -7.00 -7.17 -4.61
C GLN A 154 -5.70 -6.40 -4.34
N ASP A 155 -5.86 -5.18 -3.85
CA ASP A 155 -4.73 -4.40 -3.38
C ASP A 155 -4.31 -4.93 -2.01
N VAL A 156 -3.01 -5.21 -1.87
CA VAL A 156 -2.48 -5.77 -0.62
C VAL A 156 -1.54 -4.78 0.07
N LEU A 157 -0.77 -4.01 -0.69
CA LEU A 157 0.15 -2.98 -0.18
C LEU A 157 -0.01 -1.68 -0.97
N VAL A 158 0.06 -0.53 -0.29
CA VAL A 158 -0.11 0.80 -0.88
C VAL A 158 0.87 1.78 -0.24
N TRP A 159 1.77 2.32 -1.05
CA TRP A 159 2.65 3.43 -0.66
C TRP A 159 2.14 4.72 -1.27
N THR A 160 1.84 5.73 -0.45
CA THR A 160 1.31 7.01 -0.93
C THR A 160 2.11 8.20 -0.42
N SER A 161 2.24 9.24 -1.25
CA SER A 161 2.78 10.55 -0.85
C SER A 161 1.83 11.32 0.08
N ASN A 162 0.57 10.91 0.17
CA ASN A 162 -0.47 11.52 1.00
C ASN A 162 -0.66 10.80 2.34
N ALA A 163 0.22 9.88 2.70
CA ALA A 163 0.11 9.21 3.99
C ALA A 163 0.32 10.26 5.07
N THR A 164 -0.73 10.50 5.86
CA THR A 164 -0.50 11.07 7.19
C THR A 164 0.33 10.03 7.94
N PRO A 165 1.47 10.41 8.57
CA PRO A 165 2.20 9.46 9.40
C PRO A 165 1.22 8.96 10.44
N ASN A 166 0.88 7.67 10.38
CA ASN A 166 -0.10 7.09 11.26
C ASN A 166 0.35 7.36 12.69
N SER A 167 -0.43 8.15 13.42
CA SER A 167 -0.13 8.48 14.81
C SER A 167 -0.01 7.18 15.58
N ALA A 168 1.13 6.94 16.22
CA ALA A 168 1.27 5.88 17.19
C ALA A 168 0.10 5.96 18.20
N PRO A 169 -0.43 4.83 18.71
CA PRO A 169 -1.46 4.87 19.75
C PRO A 169 -0.89 5.63 20.96
N GLY A 170 -1.30 6.89 21.14
CA GLY A 170 -0.82 7.77 22.20
C GLY A 170 -0.43 9.20 21.80
N GLN A 171 -0.33 9.55 20.52
CA GLN A 171 -0.04 10.94 20.13
C GLN A 171 -1.35 11.75 20.07
N VAL A 172 -1.60 12.58 21.11
CA VAL A 172 -2.67 13.59 21.08
C VAL A 172 -2.43 14.58 19.92
N PRO A 173 -3.48 15.01 19.19
CA PRO A 173 -3.36 16.07 18.19
C PRO A 173 -2.79 17.33 18.84
N ASN A 174 -1.76 17.90 18.21
CA ASN A 174 -1.07 19.09 18.68
C ASN A 174 -2.04 20.29 18.70
N GLY A 175 -2.73 20.48 19.82
CA GLY A 175 -3.53 21.65 20.11
C GLY A 175 -2.62 22.88 20.18
N THR A 176 -3.02 23.94 19.49
CA THR A 176 -2.37 25.26 19.56
C THR A 176 -2.32 25.71 21.02
N PRO A 177 -1.16 26.08 21.60
CA PRO A 177 -1.14 26.70 22.92
C PRO A 177 -1.72 28.11 22.80
N PRO A 178 -2.70 28.52 23.63
CA PRO A 178 -3.08 29.91 23.75
C PRO A 178 -2.04 30.62 24.63
N GLY A 179 -1.34 31.60 24.05
CA GLY A 179 -0.52 32.55 24.81
C GLY A 179 0.98 32.45 24.56
N ALA A 180 1.45 33.17 23.55
CA ALA A 180 2.80 33.73 23.55
C ALA A 180 2.73 35.11 22.88
N SER A 181 2.94 36.16 23.67
CA SER A 181 3.05 37.55 23.22
C SER A 181 4.22 37.75 22.24
N PRO A 182 4.17 38.74 21.34
CA PRO A 182 5.26 39.01 20.40
C PRO A 182 6.45 39.65 21.11
N SER A 183 7.65 39.11 20.88
CA SER A 183 8.93 39.76 21.21
C SER A 183 9.54 40.43 19.98
N PRO A 184 10.36 41.48 20.15
CA PRO A 184 10.53 42.56 19.18
C PRO A 184 11.61 42.30 18.11
N ALA A 185 11.49 43.01 16.99
CA ALA A 185 12.44 43.00 15.87
C ALA A 185 13.84 43.52 16.28
N PRO A 186 14.94 42.98 15.72
CA PRO A 186 16.26 43.57 15.87
C PRO A 186 16.38 44.87 15.04
N ASN A 187 16.71 45.96 15.74
CA ASN A 187 17.01 47.28 15.19
C ASN A 187 18.34 47.27 14.40
N ALA A 188 18.35 48.02 13.30
CA ALA A 188 19.53 48.35 12.51
C ALA A 188 20.60 49.11 13.32
N ALA A 189 21.87 48.98 12.92
CA ALA A 189 22.98 49.82 13.35
C ALA A 189 23.79 50.31 12.12
N PRO A 190 24.48 51.47 12.21
CA PRO A 190 24.56 52.44 11.10
C PRO A 190 25.87 52.39 10.29
N THR A 191 25.82 53.09 9.14
CA THR A 191 26.93 53.43 8.23
C THR A 191 27.99 54.33 8.89
N GLN A 192 29.28 54.10 8.60
CA GLN A 192 30.30 55.17 8.59
C GLN A 192 31.31 54.98 7.43
N SER A 193 31.51 56.11 6.75
CA SER A 193 32.54 56.61 5.79
C SER A 193 33.67 55.70 5.31
#